data_AF-A0A3R7FJ91-F1
#
_entry.id   AF-A0A3R7FJ91-F1
#
_cell.length_a   1.000
_cell.length_b   1.000
_cell.length_c   1.000
_cell.angle_alpha   90.00
_cell.angle_beta   90.00
_cell.angle_gamma   90.00
#
_symmetry.space_group_name_H-M   'P 1'
#
loop_
_entity.id
_entity.type
_entity.pdbx_description
1 polymer ?
#
loop_
_entity_poly.entity_id
_entity_poly.type
_entity_poly.pdbx_seq_one_letter_code
_entity_poly.pdbx_strand_id
1 'polypeptide(L)'
;MPSLRRPDGGNLLAPLTIVGIYLSHAHVLGNPPSALEGTSTLALFVLLLATIPVKGLLASLPYSLTGGGLVALFYLVRFSQRQDLGSGIGILFDGYSLYQWFEQSVEPEL
;
A
#
# COMPACT_ATOMS: atom_id res chain seq x y z
N MET A 1 -4.58 -6.87 -20.29
CA MET A 1 -3.27 -6.26 -20.66
C MET A 1 -3.21 -4.85 -20.12
N PRO A 2 -2.10 -4.43 -19.49
CA PRO A 2 -1.95 -3.06 -19.01
C PRO A 2 -1.95 -2.08 -20.17
N SER A 3 -2.67 -0.98 -20.02
CA SER A 3 -2.77 0.07 -21.05
C SER A 3 -2.69 1.46 -20.42
N LEU A 4 -2.18 2.41 -21.19
CA LEU A 4 -2.09 3.79 -20.76
C LEU A 4 -3.49 4.40 -20.65
N ARG A 5 -3.75 5.10 -19.55
CA ARG A 5 -5.01 5.80 -19.26
C ARG A 5 -4.72 7.25 -18.87
N ARG A 6 -5.61 8.15 -19.26
CA ARG A 6 -5.60 9.53 -18.76
C ARG A 6 -5.96 9.56 -17.27
N PRO A 7 -5.17 10.21 -16.40
CA PRO A 7 -5.53 10.42 -15.00
C PRO A 7 -6.87 11.14 -14.89
N ASP A 8 -7.76 10.66 -14.03
CA ASP A 8 -8.95 11.41 -13.60
C ASP A 8 -8.73 12.01 -12.21
N GLY A 9 -9.60 12.95 -11.80
CA GLY A 9 -9.49 13.58 -10.48
C GLY A 9 -9.68 12.61 -9.31
N GLY A 10 -10.42 11.51 -9.53
CA GLY A 10 -10.63 10.46 -8.54
C GLY A 10 -9.35 9.69 -8.22
N ASN A 11 -8.50 9.46 -9.23
CA ASN A 11 -7.21 8.78 -9.08
C ASN A 11 -6.23 9.56 -8.17
N LEU A 12 -6.47 10.85 -7.93
CA LEU A 12 -5.63 11.69 -7.06
C LEU A 12 -6.08 11.67 -5.59
N LEU A 13 -7.28 11.17 -5.28
CA LEU A 13 -7.80 11.17 -3.90
C LEU A 13 -6.94 10.33 -2.96
N ALA A 14 -6.53 9.15 -3.39
CA ALA A 14 -5.70 8.25 -2.58
C ALA A 14 -4.31 8.86 -2.28
N PRO A 15 -3.52 9.36 -3.26
CA PRO A 15 -2.26 10.01 -2.96
C PRO A 15 -2.43 11.30 -2.13
N LEU A 16 -3.47 12.08 -2.36
CA LEU A 16 -3.78 13.27 -1.53
C LEU A 16 -4.08 12.89 -0.09
N THR A 17 -4.83 11.81 0.14
CA THR A 17 -5.13 11.29 1.48
C THR A 17 -3.85 10.88 2.21
N ILE A 18 -2.93 10.20 1.53
CA ILE A 18 -1.64 9.80 2.11
C ILE A 18 -0.84 11.03 2.56
N VAL A 19 -0.75 12.06 1.70
CA VAL A 19 -0.08 13.32 2.04
C VAL A 19 -0.76 14.00 3.23
N GLY A 20 -2.09 14.01 3.27
CA GLY A 20 -2.86 14.57 4.39
C GLY A 20 -2.61 13.86 5.71
N ILE A 21 -2.59 12.52 5.71
CA ILE A 21 -2.28 11.72 6.90
C ILE A 21 -0.86 11.99 7.40
N TYR A 22 0.11 12.06 6.47
CA TYR A 22 1.51 12.34 6.79
C TYR A 22 1.67 13.73 7.42
N LEU A 23 1.10 14.77 6.80
CA LEU A 23 1.13 16.14 7.32
C LEU A 23 0.42 16.25 8.67
N SER A 24 -0.70 15.53 8.86
CA SER A 24 -1.42 15.48 10.13
C SER A 24 -0.55 14.90 11.24
N HIS A 25 0.14 13.79 11.01
CA HIS A 25 1.06 13.20 11.99
C HIS A 25 2.23 14.14 12.33
N ALA A 26 2.85 14.72 11.30
CA ALA A 26 4.03 15.57 11.46
C ALA A 26 3.72 16.92 12.13
N HIS A 27 2.61 17.57 11.76
CA HIS A 27 2.37 18.97 12.12
C HIS A 27 1.16 19.19 13.03
N VAL A 28 0.14 18.31 12.99
CA VAL A 28 -1.06 18.48 13.83
C VAL A 28 -0.91 17.72 15.14
N LEU A 29 -0.46 16.47 15.07
CA LEU A 29 -0.34 15.58 16.23
C LEU A 29 1.03 15.69 16.93
N GLY A 30 2.00 16.37 16.32
CA GLY A 30 3.35 16.52 16.87
C GLY A 30 4.12 15.21 17.02
N ASN A 31 3.71 14.15 16.32
CA ASN A 31 4.33 12.84 16.34
C ASN A 31 4.79 12.48 14.92
N PRO A 32 5.94 13.04 14.47
CA PRO A 32 6.40 12.84 13.11
C PRO A 32 6.69 11.36 12.84
N PRO A 33 6.33 10.87 11.64
CA PRO A 33 6.64 9.49 11.25
C PRO A 33 8.13 9.22 11.36
N SER A 34 8.49 8.06 11.90
CA SER A 34 9.88 7.60 11.92
C SER A 34 10.44 7.46 10.50
N ALA A 35 11.77 7.44 10.35
CA ALA A 35 12.40 7.26 9.03
C ALA A 35 11.91 5.99 8.30
N LEU A 36 11.65 4.91 9.05
CA LEU A 36 11.11 3.67 8.49
C LEU A 36 9.66 3.84 7.99
N GLU A 37 8.79 4.45 8.79
CA GLU A 37 7.40 4.73 8.42
C GLU A 37 7.32 5.71 7.24
N GLY A 38 8.17 6.73 7.21
CA GLY A 38 8.26 7.66 6.08
C GLY A 38 8.72 6.98 4.80
N THR A 39 9.74 6.12 4.88
CA THR A 39 10.28 5.41 3.72
C THR A 39 9.28 4.39 3.17
N SER A 40 8.59 3.64 4.03
CA SER A 40 7.54 2.70 3.60
C SER A 40 6.34 3.41 2.98
N THR A 41 5.88 4.51 3.61
CA THR A 41 4.80 5.35 3.08
C THR A 41 5.17 5.91 1.70
N LEU A 42 6.40 6.39 1.53
CA LEU A 42 6.88 6.90 0.25
C LEU A 42 6.92 5.81 -0.84
N ALA A 43 7.39 4.61 -0.50
CA ALA A 43 7.43 3.50 -1.44
C ALA A 43 6.03 3.11 -1.94
N LEU A 44 5.06 2.99 -1.03
CA LEU A 44 3.66 2.73 -1.37
C LEU A 44 3.03 3.86 -2.18
N PHE A 45 3.35 5.12 -1.84
CA PHE A 45 2.90 6.29 -2.58
C PHE A 45 3.39 6.28 -4.02
N VAL A 46 4.67 5.98 -4.25
CA VAL A 46 5.24 5.86 -5.62
C VAL A 46 4.57 4.72 -6.39
N LEU A 47 4.36 3.57 -5.74
CA LEU A 47 3.69 2.43 -6.35
C LEU A 47 2.26 2.81 -6.78
N LEU A 48 1.54 3.52 -5.92
CA LEU A 48 0.19 4.02 -6.19
C LEU A 48 0.17 5.02 -7.34
N LEU A 49 1.10 6.00 -7.35
CA LEU A 49 1.21 6.95 -8.46
C LEU A 49 1.47 6.25 -9.80
N ALA A 50 2.23 5.16 -9.82
CA ALA A 50 2.47 4.38 -11.03
C ALA A 50 1.19 3.71 -11.57
N THR A 51 0.18 3.46 -10.73
CA THR A 51 -1.11 2.90 -11.18
C THR A 51 -2.00 3.93 -11.88
N ILE A 52 -1.82 5.23 -11.62
CA ILE A 52 -2.66 6.30 -12.17
C ILE A 52 -2.64 6.32 -13.70
N PRO A 53 -1.47 6.28 -14.37
CA PRO A 53 -1.42 6.25 -15.82
C PRO A 53 -1.61 4.84 -16.41
N VAL A 54 -1.66 3.76 -15.61
CA VAL A 54 -1.67 2.38 -16.11
C VAL A 54 -2.92 1.63 -15.65
N LYS A 55 -3.89 1.48 -16.56
CA LYS A 55 -5.12 0.71 -16.29
C LYS A 55 -4.77 -0.76 -16.06
N GLY A 56 -5.32 -1.34 -14.99
CA GLY A 56 -5.11 -2.73 -14.62
C GLY A 56 -3.78 -3.03 -13.92
N LEU A 57 -2.90 -2.04 -13.70
CA LEU A 57 -1.68 -2.25 -12.92
C LEU A 57 -2.00 -2.60 -11.47
N LEU A 58 -2.98 -1.91 -10.87
CA LEU A 58 -3.42 -2.19 -9.50
C LEU A 58 -3.94 -3.62 -9.33
N ALA A 59 -4.56 -4.17 -10.38
CA ALA A 59 -5.04 -5.53 -10.40
C ALA A 59 -4.00 -6.57 -10.89
N SER A 60 -2.75 -6.14 -11.10
CA SER A 60 -1.71 -7.02 -11.62
C SER A 60 -1.00 -7.77 -10.48
N LEU A 61 -0.71 -9.04 -10.72
CA LEU A 61 0.10 -9.86 -9.82
C LEU A 61 1.42 -9.20 -9.37
N PRO A 62 2.23 -8.60 -10.26
CA PRO A 62 3.47 -7.94 -9.83
C PRO A 62 3.21 -6.74 -8.91
N TYR A 63 2.12 -5.98 -9.12
CA TYR A 63 1.77 -4.87 -8.22
C TYR A 63 1.39 -5.39 -6.83
N SER A 64 0.56 -6.44 -6.78
CA SER A 64 0.10 -7.04 -5.53
C SER A 64 1.27 -7.66 -4.74
N LEU A 65 2.17 -8.39 -5.42
CA LEU A 65 3.37 -8.94 -4.80
C LEU A 65 4.35 -7.87 -4.33
N THR A 66 4.56 -6.81 -5.12
CA THR A 66 5.47 -5.71 -4.75
C THR A 66 4.91 -4.91 -3.58
N GLY A 67 3.63 -4.55 -3.63
CA GLY A 67 2.95 -3.82 -2.56
C GLY A 67 2.88 -4.64 -1.28
N GLY A 68 2.37 -5.87 -1.35
CA GLY A 68 2.29 -6.79 -0.21
C GLY A 68 3.67 -7.12 0.38
N GLY A 69 4.68 -7.31 -0.47
CA GLY A 69 6.06 -7.55 -0.03
C GLY A 69 6.67 -6.36 0.72
N LEU A 70 6.44 -5.13 0.25
CA LEU A 70 6.88 -3.91 0.95
C LEU A 70 6.22 -3.78 2.32
N VAL A 71 4.93 -4.09 2.42
CA VAL A 71 4.19 -4.04 3.70
C VAL A 71 4.66 -5.14 4.65
N ALA A 72 4.84 -6.36 4.15
CA ALA A 72 5.36 -7.47 4.93
C ALA A 72 6.77 -7.18 5.47
N LEU A 73 7.66 -6.60 4.65
CA LEU A 73 8.99 -6.16 5.07
C LEU A 73 8.92 -5.07 6.14
N PHE A 74 8.05 -4.08 5.96
CA PHE A 74 7.84 -3.02 6.96
C PHE A 74 7.43 -3.60 8.32
N TYR A 75 6.45 -4.50 8.33
CA TYR A 75 6.00 -5.16 9.55
C TYR A 75 7.06 -6.09 10.14
N LEU A 76 7.82 -6.81 9.32
CA LEU A 76 8.92 -7.66 9.78
C LEU A 76 10.01 -6.83 10.50
N VAL A 77 10.41 -5.71 9.92
CA VAL A 77 11.38 -4.80 10.54
C VAL A 77 10.83 -4.21 11.84
N ARG A 78 9.55 -3.81 11.86
CA ARG A 78 8.89 -3.31 13.09
C ARG A 78 8.81 -4.37 14.18
N PHE A 79 8.44 -5.60 13.82
CA PHE A 79 8.42 -6.73 14.74
C PHE A 79 9.79 -6.98 15.34
N SER A 80 10.84 -7.01 14.50
CA SER A 80 12.21 -7.20 14.96
C SER A 80 12.71 -6.09 15.90
N GLN A 81 12.33 -4.83 15.62
CA GLN A 81 12.77 -3.69 16.42
C GLN A 81 12.01 -3.52 17.75
N ARG A 82 10.71 -3.88 17.80
CA ARG A 82 9.84 -3.56 18.94
C ARG A 82 9.22 -4.77 19.64
N GLN A 83 9.42 -5.99 19.12
CA GLN A 83 8.73 -7.22 19.55
C GLN A 83 7.20 -7.03 19.66
N ASP A 84 6.65 -6.17 18.81
CA ASP A 84 5.27 -5.73 18.88
C ASP A 84 4.37 -6.77 18.20
N LEU A 85 3.66 -7.59 18.99
CA LEU A 85 2.77 -8.66 18.51
C LEU A 85 1.67 -8.14 17.55
N GLY A 86 1.30 -6.86 17.64
CA GLY A 86 0.34 -6.23 16.71
C GLY A 86 0.84 -6.20 15.26
N SER A 87 2.16 -6.17 15.05
CA SER A 87 2.75 -6.24 13.71
C SER A 87 2.61 -7.62 13.05
N GLY A 88 2.56 -8.70 13.85
CA GLY A 88 2.29 -10.04 13.34
C GLY A 88 0.86 -10.22 12.84
N ILE A 89 -0.10 -9.52 13.46
CA ILE A 89 -1.51 -9.50 13.03
C ILE A 89 -1.66 -8.75 11.71
N GLY A 90 -0.90 -7.66 11.51
CA GLY A 90 -0.86 -6.92 10.24
C GLY A 90 -0.41 -7.79 9.06
N ILE A 91 0.63 -8.61 9.26
CA ILE A 91 1.11 -9.56 8.23
C ILE A 91 0.04 -10.59 7.86
N LEU A 92 -0.70 -11.10 8.86
CA LEU A 92 -1.78 -12.06 8.63
C LEU A 92 -2.98 -11.44 7.91
N PHE A 93 -3.36 -10.21 8.28
CA PHE A 93 -4.47 -9.50 7.64
C PHE A 93 -4.14 -9.06 6.21
N ASP A 94 -2.93 -8.56 5.96
CA ASP A 94 -2.49 -8.22 4.60
C ASP A 94 -2.35 -9.48 3.73
N GLY A 95 -1.80 -10.58 4.28
CA GLY A 95 -1.73 -11.86 3.59
C GLY A 95 -3.09 -12.44 3.26
N TYR A 96 -4.05 -12.38 4.19
CA TYR A 96 -5.42 -12.85 3.99
C TYR A 96 -6.21 -11.97 3.01
N SER A 97 -6.00 -10.65 3.04
CA SER A 97 -6.60 -9.70 2.09
C SER A 97 -6.05 -9.90 0.68
N LEU A 98 -4.74 -10.18 0.55
CA LEU A 98 -4.12 -10.57 -0.71
C LEU A 98 -4.68 -11.89 -1.23
N TYR A 99 -4.87 -12.88 -0.36
CA TYR A 99 -5.46 -14.17 -0.70
C TYR A 99 -6.91 -14.03 -1.18
N GLN A 100 -7.75 -13.29 -0.45
CA GLN A 100 -9.14 -13.03 -0.86
C GLN A 100 -9.23 -12.25 -2.18
N TRP A 101 -8.36 -11.26 -2.36
CA TRP A 101 -8.29 -10.53 -3.62
C TRP A 101 -7.87 -11.44 -4.78
N PHE A 102 -6.96 -12.39 -4.56
CA PHE A 102 -6.55 -13.39 -5.55
C PHE A 102 -7.68 -14.38 -5.87
N GLU A 103 -8.44 -14.86 -4.87
CA GLU A 103 -9.62 -15.70 -5.12
C GLU A 103 -10.69 -14.95 -5.94
N GLN A 104 -11.00 -13.70 -5.59
CA GLN A 104 -11.99 -12.88 -6.30
C GLN A 104 -11.58 -12.52 -7.74
N SER A 105 -10.27 -12.50 -8.04
CA SER A 105 -9.76 -12.24 -9.39
C SER A 105 -9.58 -13.51 -10.23
N VAL A 106 -9.82 -14.69 -9.64
CA VAL A 106 -9.80 -16.00 -10.32
C VAL A 106 -11.21 -16.56 -10.57
N GLU A 107 -12.26 -16.02 -9.94
CA GLU A 107 -13.63 -16.33 -10.33
C GLU A 107 -13.90 -15.86 -11.78
N PRO A 108 -14.39 -16.74 -12.67
CA PRO A 108 -14.71 -16.35 -14.02
C PRO A 108 -15.93 -15.43 -14.01
N GLU A 109 -15.83 -14.28 -14.67
CA GLU A 109 -16.98 -13.46 -15.03
C GLU A 109 -18.02 -14.35 -15.74
N LEU A 110 -19.20 -14.51 -15.14
CA LEU A 110 -20.39 -15.12 -15.74
C LEU A 110 -21.03 -14.18 -16.76
#